data_AF-A0A1B6HNB7-F1
#
_entry.id   AF-A0A1B6HNB7-F1
#
_cell.length_a   1.000
_cell.length_b   1.000
_cell.length_c   1.000
_cell.angle_alpha   90.00
_cell.angle_beta   90.00
_cell.angle_gamma   90.00
#
_symmetry.space_group_name_H-M   'P 1'
#
loop_
_entity.id
_entity.type
_entity.pdbx_description
1 polymer ?
#
loop_
_entity_poly.entity_id
_entity_poly.type
_entity_poly.pdbx_seq_one_letter_code
_entity_poly.pdbx_strand_id
1 'polypeptide(L)'
;SGAPASVHLTYQEGRCMGAYLRLVGSLAQNLARRVGEDLADCAAVCKRGLVYKLRSIRLRYDDVGPAGSQDWQILPEQLAKLVESIENKPWYCEMDRRTAQDLVRDGGVGCFVIRPS
;
A
#
# COMPACT_ATOMS: atom_id res chain seq x y z
N SER A 1 -50.26 5.13 -51.74
CA SER A 1 -48.93 4.49 -51.76
C SER A 1 -48.23 4.75 -50.43
N GLY A 2 -48.57 3.98 -49.40
CA GLY A 2 -47.97 4.10 -48.07
C GLY A 2 -46.79 3.14 -47.94
N ALA A 3 -45.58 3.68 -47.84
CA ALA A 3 -44.40 2.89 -47.51
C ALA A 3 -44.49 2.43 -46.04
N PRO A 4 -44.03 1.21 -45.71
CA PRO A 4 -44.29 0.59 -44.42
C PRO A 4 -43.37 1.17 -43.34
N ALA A 5 -43.96 1.87 -42.37
CA ALA A 5 -43.28 2.40 -41.17
C ALA A 5 -42.52 1.33 -40.35
N SER A 6 -42.83 0.04 -40.57
CA SER A 6 -42.21 -1.11 -39.91
C SER A 6 -40.75 -1.38 -40.33
N VAL A 7 -40.31 -0.94 -41.52
CA VAL A 7 -38.90 -1.10 -41.96
C VAL A 7 -37.99 -0.05 -41.31
N HIS A 8 -38.54 1.12 -40.97
CA HIS A 8 -37.77 2.20 -40.36
C HIS A 8 -37.49 1.96 -38.86
N LEU A 9 -38.40 1.30 -38.15
CA LEU A 9 -38.25 0.94 -36.73
C LEU A 9 -37.17 -0.14 -36.52
N THR A 10 -37.16 -1.18 -37.33
CA THR A 10 -36.17 -2.27 -37.26
C THR A 10 -34.75 -1.80 -37.58
N TYR A 11 -34.59 -0.83 -38.49
CA TYR A 11 -33.29 -0.22 -38.81
C TYR A 11 -32.78 0.73 -37.71
N GLN A 12 -33.67 1.31 -36.90
CA GLN A 12 -33.28 2.12 -35.74
C GLN A 12 -32.87 1.24 -34.55
N GLU A 13 -33.59 0.15 -34.30
CA GLU A 13 -33.27 -0.83 -33.25
C GLU A 13 -31.90 -1.49 -33.47
N GLY A 14 -31.57 -1.87 -34.71
CA GLY A 14 -30.27 -2.45 -35.05
C GLY A 14 -29.07 -1.51 -34.81
N ARG A 15 -29.26 -0.19 -34.99
CA ARG A 15 -28.20 0.82 -34.72
C ARG A 15 -28.01 1.08 -33.23
N CYS A 16 -29.10 1.10 -32.44
CA CYS A 16 -29.01 1.18 -30.98
C CYS A 16 -28.31 -0.05 -30.39
N MET A 17 -28.59 -1.23 -30.90
CA MET A 17 -27.96 -2.47 -30.44
C MET A 17 -26.45 -2.53 -30.76
N GLY A 18 -26.05 -2.04 -31.93
CA GLY A 18 -24.62 -1.89 -32.29
C GLY A 18 -23.87 -0.88 -31.42
N ALA A 19 -24.51 0.23 -31.03
CA ALA A 19 -23.92 1.19 -30.10
C ALA A 19 -23.77 0.60 -28.69
N TYR A 20 -24.77 -0.16 -28.23
CA TYR A 20 -24.74 -0.83 -26.94
C TYR A 20 -23.62 -1.87 -26.85
N LEU A 21 -23.43 -2.69 -27.90
CA LEU A 21 -22.35 -3.67 -27.96
C LEU A 21 -20.95 -3.03 -27.89
N ARG A 22 -20.76 -1.87 -28.53
CA ARG A 22 -19.50 -1.12 -28.46
C ARG A 22 -19.24 -0.55 -27.07
N LEU A 23 -20.29 -0.02 -26.43
CA LEU A 23 -20.22 0.49 -25.06
C LEU A 23 -19.85 -0.62 -24.07
N VAL A 24 -20.55 -1.76 -24.14
CA VAL A 24 -20.26 -2.94 -23.31
C VAL A 24 -18.84 -3.48 -23.58
N GLY A 25 -18.41 -3.51 -24.84
CA GLY A 25 -17.05 -3.92 -25.20
C GLY A 25 -15.97 -3.00 -24.61
N SER A 26 -16.18 -1.69 -24.66
CA SER A 26 -15.25 -0.71 -24.06
C SER A 26 -15.22 -0.79 -22.52
N LEU A 27 -16.36 -1.10 -21.91
CA LEU A 27 -16.46 -1.30 -20.47
C LEU A 27 -15.72 -2.57 -20.04
N ALA A 28 -15.92 -3.68 -20.77
CA ALA A 28 -15.27 -4.95 -20.52
C ALA A 28 -13.74 -4.86 -20.67
N GLN A 29 -13.25 -4.15 -21.69
CA GLN A 29 -11.80 -3.93 -21.87
C GLN A 29 -11.19 -3.11 -20.74
N ASN A 30 -11.88 -2.06 -20.27
CA ASN A 30 -11.41 -1.27 -19.15
C ASN A 30 -11.40 -2.07 -17.83
N LEU A 31 -12.43 -2.90 -17.61
CA LEU A 31 -12.50 -3.77 -16.44
C LEU A 31 -11.38 -4.83 -16.48
N ALA A 32 -11.18 -5.48 -17.63
CA ALA A 32 -10.13 -6.47 -17.80
C ALA A 32 -8.73 -5.89 -17.58
N ARG A 33 -8.48 -4.67 -18.05
CA ARG A 33 -7.19 -3.98 -17.81
C ARG A 33 -6.95 -3.73 -16.33
N ARG A 34 -7.96 -3.22 -15.61
CA ARG A 34 -7.86 -2.97 -14.16
C ARG A 34 -7.65 -4.26 -13.36
N VAL A 35 -8.41 -5.31 -13.67
CA VAL A 35 -8.24 -6.62 -13.03
C VAL A 35 -6.84 -7.19 -13.30
N GLY A 36 -6.30 -6.97 -14.51
CA GLY A 36 -4.93 -7.35 -14.84
C GLY A 36 -3.88 -6.60 -14.03
N GLU A 37 -4.05 -5.29 -13.85
CA GLU A 37 -3.18 -4.44 -13.02
C GLU A 37 -3.25 -4.88 -11.53
N ASP A 38 -4.44 -5.09 -10.99
CA ASP A 38 -4.64 -5.55 -9.60
C ASP A 38 -4.05 -6.95 -9.36
N LEU A 39 -4.15 -7.86 -10.35
CA LEU A 39 -3.53 -9.18 -10.28
C LEU A 39 -2.00 -9.11 -10.34
N ALA A 40 -1.44 -8.17 -11.10
CA ALA A 40 0.01 -7.95 -11.16
C ALA A 40 0.54 -7.45 -9.82
N ASP A 41 -0.17 -6.52 -9.18
CA ASP A 41 0.17 -6.03 -7.84
C ASP A 41 0.03 -7.13 -6.78
N CYS A 42 -1.03 -7.93 -6.84
CA CYS A 42 -1.20 -9.10 -5.98
C CYS A 42 -0.05 -10.10 -6.15
N ALA A 43 0.34 -10.39 -7.40
CA ALA A 43 1.48 -11.26 -7.69
C ALA A 43 2.80 -10.68 -7.15
N ALA A 44 3.01 -9.37 -7.24
CA ALA A 44 4.18 -8.70 -6.69
C ALA A 44 4.24 -8.80 -5.16
N VAL A 45 3.12 -8.60 -4.47
CA VAL A 45 3.01 -8.77 -3.01
C VAL A 45 3.26 -10.22 -2.61
N CYS A 46 2.62 -11.18 -3.28
CA CYS A 46 2.84 -12.61 -3.05
C CYS A 46 4.29 -13.01 -3.27
N LYS A 47 4.93 -12.50 -4.33
CA LYS A 47 6.36 -12.75 -4.62
C LYS A 47 7.26 -12.17 -3.52
N ARG A 48 7.00 -10.94 -3.04
CA ARG A 48 7.76 -10.35 -1.92
C ARG A 48 7.60 -11.17 -0.64
N GLY A 49 6.39 -11.59 -0.31
CA GLY A 49 6.12 -12.44 0.86
C GLY A 49 6.81 -13.81 0.76
N LEU A 50 6.80 -14.44 -0.42
CA LEU A 50 7.52 -15.69 -0.67
C LEU A 50 9.04 -15.53 -0.58
N VAL A 51 9.60 -14.45 -1.15
CA VAL A 51 11.04 -14.16 -1.05
C VAL A 51 11.44 -13.94 0.41
N TYR A 52 10.64 -13.20 1.18
CA TYR A 52 10.89 -13.01 2.62
C TYR A 52 10.89 -14.35 3.36
N LYS A 53 9.86 -15.19 3.17
CA LYS A 53 9.77 -16.52 3.82
C LYS A 53 10.91 -17.45 3.42
N LEU A 54 11.28 -17.50 2.14
CA LEU A 54 12.40 -18.33 1.69
C LEU A 54 13.75 -17.82 2.22
N ARG A 55 13.89 -16.49 2.35
CA ARG A 55 15.09 -15.87 2.91
C ARG A 55 15.19 -16.06 4.42
N SER A 56 14.08 -15.98 5.16
CA SER A 56 14.06 -16.25 6.61
C SER A 56 14.35 -17.72 6.93
N ILE A 57 13.82 -18.67 6.13
CA ILE A 57 14.15 -20.10 6.24
C ILE A 57 15.65 -20.35 6.01
N ARG A 58 16.26 -19.69 5.01
CA ARG A 58 17.71 -19.82 4.74
C ARG A 58 18.58 -19.13 5.80
N LEU A 59 18.12 -18.03 6.37
CA LEU A 59 18.90 -17.25 7.33
C LEU A 59 18.70 -17.70 8.79
N ARG A 60 17.78 -18.64 9.09
CA ARG A 60 17.35 -18.94 10.48
C ARG A 60 17.14 -17.65 11.29
N TYR A 61 16.64 -16.60 10.62
CA TYR A 61 16.21 -15.39 11.29
C TYR A 61 14.82 -15.72 11.82
N ASP A 62 14.83 -16.30 13.01
CA ASP A 62 13.63 -16.55 13.79
C ASP A 62 12.96 -15.20 14.06
N ASP A 63 11.63 -15.15 14.10
CA ASP A 63 10.86 -13.91 14.36
C ASP A 63 11.05 -13.39 15.81
N VAL A 64 11.92 -14.04 16.58
CA VAL A 64 12.58 -13.55 17.78
C VAL A 64 14.01 -13.19 17.37
N GLY A 65 14.37 -11.90 17.46
CA GLY A 65 15.74 -11.42 17.21
C GLY A 65 16.81 -12.32 17.84
N PRO A 66 18.03 -12.35 17.29
CA PRO A 66 19.00 -13.44 17.40
C PRO A 66 18.95 -14.14 18.76
N ALA A 67 18.33 -15.33 18.77
CA ALA A 67 18.16 -16.17 19.95
C ALA A 67 19.54 -16.55 20.50
N GLY A 68 19.96 -15.85 21.56
CA GLY A 68 21.28 -16.00 22.18
C GLY A 68 22.15 -14.74 22.21
N SER A 69 21.70 -13.63 21.64
CA SER A 69 22.42 -12.35 21.81
C SER A 69 22.09 -11.73 23.17
N GLN A 70 23.00 -11.90 24.13
CA GLN A 70 23.12 -11.04 25.31
C GLN A 70 23.65 -9.63 24.94
N ASP A 71 23.48 -9.20 23.68
CA ASP A 71 24.04 -7.96 23.12
C ASP A 71 23.17 -6.72 23.38
N TRP A 72 22.10 -6.83 24.16
CA TRP A 72 21.34 -5.65 24.61
C TRP A 72 22.05 -4.85 25.71
N GLN A 73 23.21 -5.33 26.19
CA GLN A 73 24.15 -4.46 26.89
C GLN A 73 24.86 -3.57 25.88
N ILE A 74 24.14 -2.60 25.35
CA ILE A 74 24.75 -1.46 24.66
C ILE A 74 25.71 -0.85 25.68
N LEU A 75 27.02 -0.91 25.39
CA LEU A 75 28.03 -0.26 26.23
C LEU A 75 27.58 1.20 26.48
N PRO A 76 27.69 1.76 27.69
CA PRO A 76 27.23 3.12 27.99
C PRO A 76 27.75 4.16 26.98
N GLU A 77 28.96 3.96 26.47
CA GLU A 77 29.59 4.80 25.44
C GLU A 77 28.89 4.73 24.07
N GLN A 78 28.38 3.56 23.67
CA GLN A 78 27.63 3.40 22.43
C GLN A 78 26.23 4.00 22.54
N LEU A 79 25.63 3.94 23.73
CA LEU A 79 24.35 4.58 24.00
C LEU A 79 24.48 6.11 23.95
N ALA A 80 25.53 6.68 24.54
CA ALA A 80 25.79 8.11 24.49
C ALA A 80 25.95 8.64 23.06
N LYS A 81 26.74 7.94 22.22
CA LYS A 81 26.89 8.30 20.80
C LYS A 81 25.57 8.18 20.03
N LEU A 82 24.75 7.18 20.36
CA LEU A 82 23.45 7.01 19.73
C LEU A 82 22.50 8.14 20.11
N VAL A 83 22.43 8.50 21.39
CA VAL A 83 21.61 9.61 21.89
C VAL A 83 22.01 10.92 21.22
N GLU A 84 23.32 11.25 21.19
CA GLU A 84 23.83 12.46 20.50
C GLU A 84 23.48 12.48 19.00
N SER A 85 23.49 11.29 18.36
CA SER A 85 23.11 11.18 16.95
C SER A 85 21.61 11.37 16.69
N ILE A 86 20.78 11.07 17.69
CA ILE A 86 19.32 11.16 17.63
C ILE A 86 18.84 12.57 17.98
N GLU A 87 19.48 13.22 18.97
CA GLU A 87 19.14 14.58 19.41
C GLU A 87 19.20 15.62 18.29
N ASN A 88 20.09 15.42 17.32
CA ASN A 88 20.25 16.31 16.17
C ASN A 88 19.23 16.07 15.04
N LYS A 89 18.28 15.14 15.22
CA LYS A 89 17.30 14.81 14.18
C LYS A 89 16.05 15.67 14.31
N PRO A 90 15.47 16.15 13.20
CA PRO A 90 14.30 17.05 13.24
C PRO A 90 13.03 16.38 13.77
N TRP A 91 13.01 15.05 13.83
CA TRP A 91 11.90 14.24 14.36
C TRP A 91 12.10 13.83 15.82
N TYR A 92 13.22 14.22 16.43
CA TYR A 92 13.46 14.06 17.86
C TYR A 92 13.13 15.37 18.57
N CYS A 93 12.26 15.32 19.56
CA CYS A 93 11.92 16.48 20.36
C CYS A 93 11.76 16.09 21.83
N GLU A 94 12.35 16.90 22.71
CA GLU A 94 12.10 16.81 24.14
C GLU A 94 10.73 17.42 24.46
N MET A 95 9.75 16.56 24.72
CA MET A 95 8.39 16.97 25.07
C MET A 95 7.72 15.95 25.98
N ASP A 96 6.69 16.38 26.69
CA ASP A 96 5.88 15.49 27.51
C ASP A 96 4.93 14.65 26.64
N ARG A 97 4.39 13.59 27.26
CA ARG A 97 3.51 12.64 26.58
C ARG A 97 2.26 13.30 26.00
N ARG A 98 1.66 14.30 26.67
CA ARG A 98 0.41 14.91 26.19
C ARG A 98 0.67 15.73 24.94
N THR A 99 1.70 16.58 24.96
CA THR A 99 2.11 17.38 23.81
C THR A 99 2.46 16.49 22.61
N ALA A 100 3.18 15.38 22.82
CA ALA A 100 3.49 14.44 21.74
C ALA A 100 2.23 13.81 21.12
N GLN A 101 1.22 13.48 21.93
CA GLN A 101 -0.03 12.92 21.44
C GLN A 101 -0.85 13.93 20.64
N ASP A 102 -0.91 15.19 21.11
CA ASP A 102 -1.59 16.26 20.37
C ASP A 102 -0.91 16.52 19.02
N LEU A 103 0.43 16.56 19.00
CA LEU A 103 1.21 16.81 17.78
C LEU A 103 1.04 15.70 16.72
N VAL A 104 1.04 14.43 17.16
CA VAL A 104 0.78 13.29 16.27
C VAL A 104 -0.67 13.26 15.80
N ARG A 105 -1.63 13.63 16.67
CA ARG A 105 -3.05 13.71 16.30
C ARG A 105 -3.29 14.75 15.22
N ASP A 106 -2.65 15.92 15.34
CA ASP A 106 -2.80 17.02 14.40
C ASP A 106 -2.08 16.75 13.07
N GLY A 107 -0.99 15.96 13.09
CA GLY A 107 -0.23 15.56 11.90
C GLY A 107 -0.91 14.51 11.03
N GLY A 108 -1.92 13.79 11.53
CA GLY A 108 -2.68 12.78 10.78
C GLY A 108 -2.05 11.38 10.75
N VAL A 109 -2.67 10.48 9.98
CA VAL A 109 -2.32 9.05 9.95
C VAL A 109 -0.90 8.85 9.39
N GLY A 110 -0.04 8.19 10.16
CA GLY A 110 1.36 7.93 9.81
C GLY A 110 2.36 8.96 10.33
N CYS A 111 1.89 10.02 11.01
CA CYS A 111 2.76 10.95 11.73
C CYS A 111 3.36 10.29 12.97
N PHE A 112 4.61 10.63 13.30
CA PHE A 112 5.29 10.15 14.49
C PHE A 112 6.29 11.20 15.00
N VAL A 113 6.63 11.11 16.29
CA VAL A 113 7.68 11.89 16.94
C VAL A 113 8.42 10.99 17.92
N ILE A 114 9.73 11.19 18.07
CA ILE A 114 10.55 10.47 19.04
C ILE A 114 10.84 11.41 20.20
N ARG A 115 10.61 10.95 21.43
CA ARG A 115 10.83 11.70 22.67
C ARG A 115 11.51 10.82 23.73
N PRO A 116 12.21 11.40 24.71
CA PRO A 116 12.59 10.68 25.93
C PRO A 116 11.33 10.19 26.67
N SER A 117 11.43 9.04 27.34
CA SER A 117 10.31 8.38 28.01
C SER A 117 9.69 9.24 29.09
#